data_AF-A0A1G4TXW2-F1
#
_entry.id   AF-A0A1G4TXW2-F1
#
_cell.length_a   1.000
_cell.length_b   1.000
_cell.length_c   1.000
_cell.angle_alpha   90.00
_cell.angle_beta   90.00
_cell.angle_gamma   90.00
#
_symmetry.space_group_name_H-M   'P 1'
#
loop_
_entity.id
_entity.type
_entity.pdbx_description
1 polymer ?
#
loop_
_entity_poly.entity_id
_entity_poly.type
_entity_poly.pdbx_seq_one_letter_code
_entity_poly.pdbx_strand_id
1 'polypeptide(L)'
;MKVLEKYPIGAGMSLNVVNEDDKLQELHRQLRGLPSYMYLTKREQQLESVAHTYLARYPAGTRAQLAAVPPSGADAEDEKLLRELRGKIEKVIEARGGRLDDFEAAVERISELQDLEQQKQYIEHTLKVFEEYKPQYAKLLWLQYIEDKPIEDVVTELRIVRRTYGRWRSKALEEYGKLIGMS
;
A
#
# COMPACT_ATOMS: atom_id res chain seq x y z
N MET A 1 -17.93 19.40 29.64
CA MET A 1 -18.69 18.63 28.63
C MET A 1 -18.12 18.97 27.27
N LYS A 2 -17.43 18.04 26.58
CA LYS A 2 -17.07 18.22 25.17
C LYS A 2 -18.27 17.75 24.33
N VAL A 3 -18.82 18.65 23.52
CA VAL A 3 -19.98 18.40 22.67
C VAL A 3 -19.49 17.65 21.43
N LEU A 4 -20.12 16.51 21.12
CA LEU A 4 -19.85 15.74 19.91
C LEU A 4 -20.44 16.52 18.71
N GLU A 5 -19.58 17.04 17.83
CA GLU A 5 -20.05 17.67 16.60
C GLU A 5 -20.28 16.61 15.52
N LYS A 6 -21.45 16.68 14.88
CA LYS A 6 -21.85 15.81 13.76
C LYS A 6 -21.52 16.48 12.43
N TYR A 7 -20.53 15.96 11.71
CA TYR A 7 -20.14 16.46 10.38
C TYR A 7 -20.71 15.58 9.27
N PRO A 8 -21.54 16.12 8.35
CA PRO A 8 -22.03 15.38 7.20
C PRO A 8 -20.92 15.18 6.18
N ILE A 9 -20.72 13.94 5.72
CA ILE A 9 -19.66 13.55 4.78
C ILE A 9 -20.20 13.12 3.40
N GLY A 10 -21.51 13.24 3.18
CA GLY A 10 -22.18 12.80 1.95
C GLY A 10 -22.90 11.45 2.09
N ALA A 11 -23.77 11.13 1.13
CA ALA A 11 -24.58 9.90 1.08
C ALA A 11 -25.40 9.58 2.36
N GLY A 12 -25.76 10.59 3.15
CA GLY A 12 -26.51 10.42 4.41
C GLY A 12 -25.65 9.99 5.61
N MET A 13 -24.33 9.90 5.46
CA MET A 13 -23.41 9.57 6.56
C MET A 13 -22.97 10.83 7.32
N SER A 14 -22.76 10.67 8.62
CA SER A 14 -22.25 11.73 9.50
C SER A 14 -21.16 11.20 10.43
N LEU A 15 -20.10 11.97 10.61
CA LEU A 15 -19.02 11.70 11.54
C LEU A 15 -19.35 12.33 12.89
N ASN A 16 -19.22 11.57 13.97
CA ASN A 16 -19.23 12.12 15.32
C ASN A 16 -17.78 12.36 15.72
N VAL A 17 -17.41 13.62 15.99
CA VAL A 17 -16.00 13.97 16.14
C VAL A 17 -15.77 14.77 17.42
N VAL A 18 -14.67 14.48 18.12
CA VAL A 18 -14.15 15.23 19.28
C VAL A 18 -12.92 16.09 18.94
N ASN A 19 -12.16 15.77 17.88
CA ASN A 19 -10.98 16.51 17.42
C ASN A 19 -10.73 16.37 15.89
N GLU A 20 -10.08 17.33 15.23
CA GLU A 20 -9.91 17.33 13.76
C GLU A 20 -9.05 16.19 13.21
N ASP A 21 -7.98 15.82 13.92
CA ASP A 21 -7.11 14.70 13.53
C ASP A 21 -7.80 13.33 13.63
N ASP A 22 -8.80 13.19 14.51
CA ASP A 22 -9.58 11.97 14.67
C ASP A 22 -10.58 11.77 13.51
N LYS A 23 -10.95 12.84 12.78
CA LYS A 23 -11.96 12.82 11.70
C LYS A 23 -11.61 11.81 10.61
N LEU A 24 -10.37 11.85 10.15
CA LEU A 24 -9.92 11.04 9.01
C LEU A 24 -9.77 9.58 9.41
N GLN A 25 -9.24 9.30 10.60
CA GLN A 25 -9.10 7.93 11.11
C GLN A 25 -10.45 7.28 11.40
N GLU A 26 -11.38 8.02 12.00
CA GLU A 26 -12.76 7.59 12.26
C GLU A 26 -13.49 7.27 10.94
N LEU A 27 -13.34 8.14 9.94
CA LEU A 27 -13.87 7.93 8.60
C LEU A 27 -13.29 6.67 7.95
N HIS A 28 -11.97 6.53 7.95
CA HIS A 28 -11.30 5.34 7.42
C HIS A 28 -11.78 4.06 8.12
N ARG A 29 -11.99 4.11 9.44
CA ARG A 29 -12.51 2.97 10.22
C ARG A 29 -13.94 2.62 9.82
N GLN A 30 -14.81 3.61 9.60
CA GLN A 30 -16.20 3.40 9.20
C GLN A 30 -16.32 2.89 7.76
N LEU A 31 -15.48 3.38 6.85
CA LEU A 31 -15.46 2.96 5.46
C LEU A 31 -14.79 1.59 5.26
N ARG A 32 -13.91 1.18 6.18
CA ARG A 32 -13.22 -0.12 6.11
C ARG A 32 -14.24 -1.28 6.19
N GLY A 33 -14.37 -2.00 5.08
CA GLY A 33 -15.27 -3.15 4.96
C GLY A 33 -16.66 -2.83 4.40
N LEU A 34 -16.97 -1.56 4.13
CA LEU A 34 -18.19 -1.18 3.41
C LEU A 34 -17.97 -1.26 1.89
N PRO A 35 -18.95 -1.76 1.12
CA PRO A 35 -18.91 -1.66 -0.33
C PRO A 35 -18.92 -0.21 -0.80
N SER A 36 -18.16 0.09 -1.86
CA SER A 36 -18.00 1.46 -2.39
C SER A 36 -19.33 2.13 -2.76
N TYR A 37 -20.33 1.36 -3.22
CA TYR A 37 -21.64 1.89 -3.56
C TYR A 37 -22.42 2.53 -2.40
N MET A 38 -22.05 2.23 -1.16
CA MET A 38 -22.72 2.78 0.03
C MET A 38 -22.31 4.22 0.31
N TYR A 39 -21.09 4.63 -0.07
CA TYR A 39 -20.52 5.94 0.28
C TYR A 39 -20.02 6.73 -0.92
N LEU A 40 -19.86 6.11 -2.09
CA LEU A 40 -19.56 6.80 -3.34
C LEU A 40 -20.83 7.13 -4.10
N THR A 41 -20.87 8.32 -4.70
CA THR A 41 -21.89 8.68 -5.68
C THR A 41 -21.76 7.83 -6.95
N LYS A 42 -22.82 7.76 -7.77
CA LYS A 42 -22.76 7.07 -9.07
C LYS A 42 -21.60 7.53 -9.95
N ARG A 43 -21.25 8.82 -9.90
CA ARG A 43 -20.13 9.38 -10.67
C ARG A 43 -18.77 8.93 -10.13
N GLU A 44 -18.63 8.84 -8.81
CA GLU A 44 -17.40 8.37 -8.18
C GLU A 44 -17.20 6.87 -8.36
N GLN A 45 -18.28 6.09 -8.37
CA GLN A 45 -18.22 4.67 -8.73
C GLN A 45 -17.75 4.46 -10.18
N GLN A 46 -18.14 5.33 -11.12
CA GLN A 46 -17.62 5.31 -12.48
C GLN A 46 -16.11 5.61 -12.54
N LEU A 47 -15.65 6.60 -11.77
CA LEU A 47 -14.23 6.94 -11.68
C LEU A 47 -13.42 5.80 -11.03
N GLU A 48 -13.95 5.18 -9.99
CA GLU A 48 -13.36 4.01 -9.34
C GLU A 48 -13.25 2.84 -10.32
N SER A 49 -14.33 2.54 -11.05
CA SER A 49 -14.33 1.49 -12.07
C SER A 49 -13.29 1.73 -13.15
N VAL A 50 -13.20 2.95 -13.70
CA VAL A 50 -12.17 3.30 -14.70
C VAL A 50 -10.77 3.21 -14.09
N ALA A 51 -10.59 3.64 -12.84
CA ALA A 51 -9.31 3.47 -12.16
C ALA A 51 -8.92 1.98 -12.07
N HIS A 52 -9.83 1.08 -11.70
CA HIS A 52 -9.59 -0.37 -11.69
C HIS A 52 -9.25 -0.96 -13.06
N THR A 53 -9.82 -0.42 -14.14
CA THR A 53 -9.54 -0.89 -15.50
C THR A 53 -8.12 -0.55 -15.95
N TYR A 54 -7.63 0.64 -15.61
CA TYR A 54 -6.35 1.16 -16.13
C TYR A 54 -5.18 1.06 -15.16
N LEU A 55 -5.43 0.98 -13.85
CA LEU A 55 -4.38 0.85 -12.84
C LEU A 55 -4.09 -0.62 -12.57
N ALA A 56 -2.92 -1.09 -13.04
CA ALA A 56 -2.43 -2.42 -12.69
C ALA A 56 -2.10 -2.56 -11.19
N ARG A 57 -1.80 -1.44 -10.53
CA ARG A 57 -1.45 -1.34 -9.10
C ARG A 57 -1.94 0.00 -8.56
N TYR A 58 -2.28 0.04 -7.28
CA TYR A 58 -2.63 1.27 -6.56
C TYR A 58 -1.42 1.76 -5.79
N PRO A 59 -0.59 2.65 -6.38
CA PRO A 59 0.53 3.20 -5.64
C PRO A 59 0.02 4.02 -4.44
N ALA A 60 0.77 3.96 -3.35
CA ALA A 60 0.57 4.84 -2.23
C ALA A 60 1.07 6.25 -2.58
N GLY A 61 0.38 7.28 -2.07
CA GLY A 61 0.70 8.69 -2.33
C GLY A 61 -0.05 9.32 -3.51
N THR A 62 -0.52 10.57 -3.34
CA THR A 62 -1.37 11.27 -4.32
C THR A 62 -0.63 11.61 -5.61
N ARG A 63 0.68 11.89 -5.57
CA ARG A 63 1.52 12.13 -6.76
C ARG A 63 1.81 10.86 -7.54
N ALA A 64 2.09 9.76 -6.84
CA ALA A 64 2.29 8.46 -7.49
C ALA A 64 0.99 7.95 -8.12
N GLN A 65 -0.16 8.19 -7.48
CA GLN A 65 -1.48 7.95 -8.07
C GLN A 65 -1.68 8.79 -9.33
N LEU A 66 -1.35 10.09 -9.30
CA LEU A 66 -1.43 10.95 -10.49
C LEU A 66 -0.56 10.41 -11.64
N ALA A 67 0.67 9.97 -11.35
CA ALA A 67 1.60 9.43 -12.34
C ALA A 67 1.15 8.06 -12.91
N ALA A 68 0.42 7.26 -12.13
CA ALA A 68 -0.08 5.97 -12.56
C ALA A 68 -1.33 6.07 -13.44
N VAL A 69 -2.10 7.17 -13.36
CA VAL A 69 -3.27 7.37 -14.21
C VAL A 69 -2.83 7.70 -15.65
N PRO A 70 -3.20 6.89 -16.65
CA PRO A 70 -2.74 7.10 -18.02
C PRO A 70 -3.30 8.39 -18.63
N PRO A 71 -2.55 9.02 -19.56
CA PRO A 71 -2.95 10.29 -20.14
C PRO A 71 -4.14 10.19 -21.11
N SER A 72 -4.40 8.99 -21.64
CA SER A 72 -5.44 8.69 -22.63
C SER A 72 -6.12 7.36 -22.33
N GLY A 73 -7.43 7.28 -22.58
CA GLY A 73 -8.22 6.05 -22.48
C GLY A 73 -8.33 5.30 -23.81
N ALA A 74 -8.94 4.12 -23.78
CA ALA A 74 -9.24 3.30 -24.96
C ALA A 74 -10.38 3.90 -25.80
N ASP A 75 -11.26 4.70 -25.19
CA ASP A 75 -12.31 5.44 -25.87
C ASP A 75 -12.50 6.86 -25.29
N ALA A 76 -13.41 7.64 -25.90
CA ALA A 76 -13.65 9.04 -25.54
C ALA A 76 -14.32 9.21 -24.17
N GLU A 77 -15.10 8.24 -23.70
CA GLU A 77 -15.73 8.29 -22.37
C GLU A 77 -14.70 7.98 -21.28
N ASP A 78 -13.86 6.98 -21.51
CA ASP A 78 -12.72 6.65 -20.65
C ASP A 78 -11.74 7.81 -20.56
N GLU A 79 -11.41 8.47 -21.69
CA GLU A 79 -10.53 9.64 -21.68
C GLU A 79 -11.09 10.77 -20.81
N LYS A 80 -12.41 11.01 -20.89
CA LYS A 80 -13.09 12.03 -20.07
C LYS A 80 -13.06 11.67 -18.59
N LEU A 81 -13.28 10.41 -18.25
CA LEU A 81 -13.23 9.90 -16.87
C LEU A 81 -11.81 9.95 -16.30
N LEU A 82 -10.79 9.58 -17.09
CA LEU A 82 -9.38 9.67 -16.69
C LEU A 82 -8.92 11.12 -16.52
N ARG A 83 -9.42 12.05 -17.35
CA ARG A 83 -9.15 13.48 -17.19
C ARG A 83 -9.79 14.03 -15.92
N GLU A 84 -11.03 13.63 -15.62
CA GLU A 84 -11.70 14.01 -14.37
C GLU A 84 -11.00 13.44 -13.14
N LEU A 85 -10.57 12.17 -13.19
CA LEU A 85 -9.82 11.51 -12.13
C LEU A 85 -8.52 12.26 -11.83
N ARG A 86 -7.73 12.60 -12.86
CA ARG A 86 -6.52 13.41 -12.71
C ARG A 86 -6.82 14.76 -12.09
N GLY A 87 -7.82 15.49 -12.60
CA GLY A 87 -8.20 16.79 -12.05
C GLY A 87 -8.67 16.73 -10.59
N LYS A 88 -9.30 15.63 -10.16
CA LYS A 88 -9.63 15.41 -8.74
C LYS A 88 -8.38 15.16 -7.90
N ILE A 89 -7.43 14.35 -8.38
CA ILE A 89 -6.16 14.11 -7.69
C ILE A 89 -5.33 15.40 -7.60
N GLU A 90 -5.26 16.18 -8.68
CA GLU A 90 -4.61 17.49 -8.73
C GLU A 90 -5.23 18.46 -7.71
N LYS A 91 -6.56 18.55 -7.63
CA LYS A 91 -7.23 19.37 -6.60
C LYS A 91 -6.92 18.94 -5.18
N VAL A 92 -6.76 17.64 -4.94
CA VAL A 92 -6.34 17.12 -3.63
C VAL A 92 -4.89 17.50 -3.34
N ILE A 93 -4.01 17.46 -4.34
CA ILE A 93 -2.63 17.94 -4.23
C ILE A 93 -2.61 19.45 -3.95
N GLU A 94 -3.36 20.25 -4.71
CA GLU A 94 -3.47 21.70 -4.54
C GLU A 94 -4.06 22.11 -3.18
N ALA A 95 -5.10 21.42 -2.72
CA ALA A 95 -5.72 21.67 -1.42
C ALA A 95 -4.80 21.30 -0.24
N ARG A 96 -3.85 20.37 -0.46
CA ARG A 96 -2.83 19.98 0.52
C ARG A 96 -1.57 20.86 0.45
N GLY A 97 -1.25 21.41 -0.72
CA GLY A 97 -0.07 22.27 -0.98
C GLY A 97 -0.20 23.73 -0.54
N GLY A 98 -1.10 24.06 0.40
CA GLY A 98 -1.23 25.41 0.93
C GLY A 98 -0.07 25.78 1.88
N ARG A 99 0.95 26.50 1.37
CA ARG A 99 2.10 27.12 2.10
C ARG A 99 2.72 26.22 3.18
N LEU A 100 3.73 25.41 2.84
CA LEU A 100 4.86 24.98 3.71
C LEU A 100 5.73 23.96 2.93
N ASP A 101 6.53 24.44 1.98
CA ASP A 101 7.35 23.62 1.06
C ASP A 101 8.33 22.65 1.77
N ASP A 102 8.67 22.86 3.05
CA ASP A 102 9.59 21.99 3.81
C ASP A 102 8.90 20.85 4.60
N PHE A 103 7.64 21.03 4.99
CA PHE A 103 6.92 20.00 5.78
C PHE A 103 6.29 18.94 4.89
N GLU A 104 5.91 19.28 3.67
CA GLU A 104 5.23 18.37 2.76
C GLU A 104 6.18 17.28 2.22
N ALA A 105 7.42 17.65 1.88
CA ALA A 105 8.47 16.68 1.54
C ALA A 105 8.81 15.76 2.72
N ALA A 106 8.76 16.27 3.95
CA ALA A 106 8.94 15.46 5.15
C ALA A 106 7.78 14.48 5.37
N VAL A 107 6.54 14.92 5.15
CA VAL A 107 5.34 14.06 5.27
C VAL A 107 5.32 12.98 4.19
N GLU A 108 5.62 13.31 2.93
CA GLU A 108 5.73 12.34 1.84
C GLU A 108 6.79 11.28 2.16
N ARG A 109 7.97 11.71 2.61
CA ARG A 109 9.04 10.81 3.04
C ARG A 109 8.66 9.96 4.25
N ILE A 110 7.89 10.50 5.20
CA ILE A 110 7.38 9.72 6.34
C ILE A 110 6.38 8.67 5.89
N SER A 111 5.47 9.01 4.97
CA SER A 111 4.52 8.04 4.40
C SER A 111 5.24 6.92 3.64
N GLU A 112 6.21 7.25 2.79
CA GLU A 112 7.05 6.26 2.11
C GLU A 112 7.78 5.35 3.10
N LEU A 113 8.35 5.92 4.17
CA LEU A 113 9.02 5.15 5.22
C LEU A 113 8.04 4.25 5.96
N GLN A 114 6.81 4.71 6.24
CA GLN A 114 5.78 3.89 6.88
C GLN A 114 5.33 2.73 6.00
N ASP A 115 5.21 2.94 4.69
CA ASP A 115 4.84 1.90 3.73
C ASP A 115 5.96 0.84 3.62
N LEU A 116 7.22 1.28 3.54
CA LEU A 116 8.38 0.38 3.56
C LEU A 116 8.45 -0.42 4.88
N GLU A 117 8.17 0.23 6.01
CA GLU A 117 8.14 -0.44 7.31
C GLU A 117 7.03 -1.48 7.38
N GLN A 118 5.83 -1.18 6.85
CA GLN A 118 4.74 -2.17 6.75
C GLN A 118 5.11 -3.36 5.86
N GLN A 119 5.74 -3.10 4.70
CA GLN A 119 6.22 -4.16 3.81
C GLN A 119 7.27 -5.03 4.49
N LYS A 120 8.21 -4.42 5.20
CA LYS A 120 9.22 -5.13 5.99
C LYS A 120 8.57 -6.00 7.06
N GLN A 121 7.63 -5.46 7.84
CA GLN A 121 6.92 -6.21 8.87
C GLN A 121 6.13 -7.39 8.28
N TYR A 122 5.50 -7.19 7.12
CA TYR A 122 4.83 -8.27 6.39
C TYR A 122 5.81 -9.37 6.00
N ILE A 123 6.95 -9.03 5.39
CA ILE A 123 8.00 -10.00 5.01
C ILE A 123 8.50 -10.77 6.23
N GLU A 124 8.84 -10.07 7.31
CA GLU A 124 9.31 -10.70 8.55
C GLU A 124 8.26 -11.64 9.17
N HIS A 125 6.98 -11.23 9.16
CA HIS A 125 5.90 -12.07 9.64
C HIS A 125 5.73 -13.32 8.76
N THR A 126 5.75 -13.18 7.44
CA THR A 126 5.68 -14.32 6.52
C THR A 126 6.86 -15.26 6.71
N LEU A 127 8.09 -14.74 6.92
CA LEU A 127 9.26 -15.57 7.19
C LEU A 127 9.14 -16.33 8.52
N LYS A 128 8.57 -15.73 9.56
CA LYS A 128 8.28 -16.42 10.83
C LYS A 128 7.29 -17.56 10.63
N VAL A 129 6.21 -17.33 9.90
CA VAL A 129 5.24 -18.41 9.54
C VAL A 129 5.93 -19.48 8.69
N PHE A 130 6.79 -19.08 7.75
CA PHE A 130 7.53 -20.02 6.91
C PHE A 130 8.52 -20.85 7.73
N GLU A 131 9.07 -20.30 8.81
CA GLU A 131 9.99 -20.98 9.73
C GLU A 131 9.31 -22.17 10.43
N GLU A 132 8.03 -22.08 10.77
CA GLU A 132 7.27 -23.16 11.40
C GLU A 132 7.19 -24.42 10.51
N TYR A 133 7.19 -24.24 9.19
CA TYR A 133 7.05 -25.31 8.21
C TYR A 133 8.38 -25.75 7.57
N LYS A 134 9.24 -24.79 7.20
CA LYS A 134 10.58 -25.03 6.60
C LYS A 134 11.63 -24.14 7.27
N PRO A 135 12.06 -24.49 8.50
CA PRO A 135 12.93 -23.63 9.30
C PRO A 135 14.26 -23.30 8.62
N GLN A 136 14.84 -24.26 7.91
CA GLN A 136 16.12 -24.09 7.21
C GLN A 136 16.03 -23.12 6.04
N TYR A 137 14.88 -23.06 5.35
CA TYR A 137 14.68 -22.17 4.20
C TYR A 137 14.33 -20.77 4.67
N ALA A 138 13.45 -20.65 5.67
CA ALA A 138 13.15 -19.36 6.30
C ALA A 138 14.43 -18.72 6.86
N LYS A 139 15.24 -19.48 7.60
CA LYS A 139 16.51 -18.99 8.16
C LYS A 139 17.51 -18.59 7.07
N LEU A 140 17.60 -19.32 5.97
CA LEU A 140 18.43 -18.94 4.83
C LEU A 140 18.00 -17.59 4.23
N LEU A 141 16.69 -17.41 3.99
CA LEU A 141 16.16 -16.16 3.44
C LEU A 141 16.33 -15.00 4.42
N TRP A 142 16.14 -15.26 5.72
CA TRP A 142 16.34 -14.26 6.77
C TRP A 142 17.78 -13.75 6.79
N LEU A 143 18.76 -14.66 6.89
CA LEU A 143 20.18 -14.29 6.93
C LEU A 143 20.60 -13.53 5.67
N GLN A 144 20.12 -13.95 4.49
CA GLN A 144 20.53 -13.32 3.24
C GLN A 144 19.85 -11.97 2.97
N TYR A 145 18.54 -11.85 3.21
CA TYR A 145 17.75 -10.71 2.71
C TYR A 145 17.27 -9.75 3.81
N ILE A 146 17.24 -10.20 5.07
CA ILE A 146 16.89 -9.34 6.21
C ILE A 146 18.16 -8.85 6.91
N GLU A 147 19.13 -9.75 7.12
CA GLU A 147 20.43 -9.40 7.73
C GLU A 147 21.51 -9.01 6.72
N ASP A 148 21.22 -9.09 5.42
CA ASP A 148 22.13 -8.77 4.30
C ASP A 148 23.50 -9.45 4.42
N LYS A 149 23.53 -10.68 4.97
CA LYS A 149 24.79 -11.41 5.15
C LYS A 149 25.32 -11.89 3.79
N PRO A 150 26.64 -11.78 3.57
CA PRO A 150 27.25 -12.34 2.37
C PRO A 150 27.07 -13.86 2.37
N ILE A 151 27.03 -14.44 1.16
CA ILE A 151 26.77 -15.87 0.96
C ILE A 151 27.68 -16.75 1.82
N GLU A 152 28.95 -16.37 1.99
CA GLU A 152 29.91 -17.14 2.79
C GLU A 152 29.54 -17.22 4.26
N ASP A 153 29.02 -16.14 4.82
CA ASP A 153 28.60 -16.09 6.22
C ASP A 153 27.33 -16.91 6.41
N VAL A 154 26.38 -16.80 5.47
CA VAL A 154 25.14 -17.61 5.47
C VAL A 154 25.47 -19.11 5.41
N VAL A 155 26.38 -19.50 4.50
CA VAL A 155 26.82 -20.89 4.32
C VAL A 155 27.50 -21.41 5.59
N THR A 156 28.34 -20.59 6.21
CA THR A 156 29.04 -20.91 7.46
C THR A 156 28.07 -21.06 8.63
N GLU A 157 27.15 -20.12 8.80
CA GLU A 157 26.18 -20.10 9.90
C GLU A 157 25.20 -21.26 9.82
N LEU A 158 24.74 -21.60 8.61
CA LEU A 158 23.88 -22.76 8.37
C LEU A 158 24.65 -24.09 8.33
N ARG A 159 26.00 -24.05 8.40
CA ARG A 159 26.90 -25.22 8.30
C ARG A 159 26.63 -26.05 7.04
N ILE A 160 26.41 -25.38 5.92
CA ILE A 160 26.20 -26.00 4.61
C ILE A 160 27.38 -25.70 3.68
N VAL A 161 27.34 -26.22 2.46
CA VAL A 161 28.29 -25.87 1.39
C VAL A 161 27.59 -25.00 0.34
N ARG A 162 28.35 -24.20 -0.42
CA ARG A 162 27.81 -23.31 -1.48
C ARG A 162 26.84 -24.00 -2.44
N ARG A 163 27.13 -25.25 -2.83
CA ARG A 163 26.25 -26.05 -3.70
C ARG A 163 24.88 -26.30 -3.06
N THR A 164 24.86 -26.61 -1.76
CA THR A 164 23.62 -26.81 -1.00
C THR A 164 22.87 -25.50 -0.85
N TYR A 165 23.57 -24.41 -0.56
CA TYR A 165 22.99 -23.06 -0.49
C TYR A 165 22.28 -22.68 -1.80
N GLY A 166 22.92 -22.85 -2.95
CA GLY A 166 22.29 -22.50 -4.25
C GLY A 166 21.00 -23.28 -4.49
N ARG A 167 21.01 -24.59 -4.22
CA ARG A 167 19.82 -25.45 -4.36
C ARG A 167 18.73 -25.07 -3.36
N TRP A 168 19.09 -24.76 -2.11
CA TRP A 168 18.14 -24.38 -1.07
C TRP A 168 17.55 -23.01 -1.33
N ARG A 169 18.33 -22.03 -1.77
CA ARG A 169 17.87 -20.69 -2.14
C ARG A 169 16.80 -20.73 -3.21
N SER A 170 17.03 -21.47 -4.31
CA SER A 170 16.03 -21.59 -5.37
C SER A 170 14.72 -22.18 -4.87
N LYS A 171 14.78 -23.25 -4.07
CA LYS A 171 13.58 -23.87 -3.48
C LYS A 171 12.91 -22.97 -2.43
N ALA A 172 13.69 -22.26 -1.63
CA ALA A 172 13.19 -21.36 -0.60
C ALA A 172 12.40 -20.22 -1.23
N LEU A 173 12.91 -19.62 -2.31
CA LEU A 173 12.22 -18.56 -3.05
C LEU A 173 10.94 -19.05 -3.72
N GLU A 174 10.95 -20.26 -4.30
CA GLU A 174 9.75 -20.85 -4.90
C GLU A 174 8.63 -21.06 -3.86
N GLU A 175 8.98 -21.63 -2.71
CA GLU A 175 8.03 -21.89 -1.63
C GLU A 175 7.54 -20.60 -0.96
N TYR A 176 8.44 -19.63 -0.78
CA TYR A 176 8.08 -18.31 -0.29
C TYR A 176 7.11 -17.61 -1.26
N GLY A 177 7.34 -17.70 -2.57
CA GLY A 177 6.43 -17.17 -3.60
C GLY A 177 5.01 -17.75 -3.49
N LYS A 178 4.89 -19.06 -3.28
CA LYS A 178 3.60 -19.72 -3.03
C LYS A 178 2.88 -19.18 -1.80
N LEU A 179 3.60 -18.88 -0.72
CA LEU A 179 3.01 -18.34 0.52
C LEU A 179 2.43 -16.94 0.35
N ILE A 180 3.02 -16.12 -0.51
CA ILE A 180 2.57 -14.74 -0.76
C ILE A 180 1.73 -14.60 -2.04
N GLY A 181 1.28 -15.72 -2.61
CA GLY A 181 0.37 -15.74 -3.76
C GLY A 181 1.00 -15.37 -5.10
N MET A 182 2.33 -15.45 -5.21
CA MET A 182 3.06 -15.28 -6.47
C MET A 182 3.41 -16.67 -7.02
N SER A 183 2.49 -17.29 -7.75
CA SER A 183 2.70 -18.56 -8.48
C SER A 183 2.68 -18.36 -9.98
#